data_AF-A0A099S4L5-F1
#
_entry.id   AF-A0A099S4L5-F1
#
_cell.length_a   1.000
_cell.length_b   1.000
_cell.length_c   1.000
_cell.angle_alpha   90.00
_cell.angle_beta   90.00
_cell.angle_gamma   90.00
#
_symmetry.space_group_name_H-M   'P 1'
#
loop_
_entity.id
_entity.type
_entity.pdbx_description
1 polymer ?
#
loop_
_entity_poly.entity_id
_entity_poly.type
_entity_poly.pdbx_seq_one_letter_code
_entity_poly.pdbx_strand_id
1 'polypeptide(L)' 'MIDGTSVYNSRFKAGEILFKECPVEADIVIGVPDSGTPAALGYSKVSSIPYTLGFIKKNFI' A
#
# COMPACT_ATOMS: atom_id res chain seq x y z
N MET A 1 -14.30 9.90 -3.99
CA MET A 1 -15.29 9.23 -3.12
C MET A 1 -16.15 8.35 -4.02
N ILE A 2 -16.45 7.12 -3.60
CA ILE A 2 -17.43 6.24 -4.24
C ILE A 2 -18.35 5.79 -3.10
N ASP A 3 -19.66 5.97 -3.27
CA ASP A 3 -20.69 5.60 -2.27
C ASP A 3 -20.38 6.10 -0.85
N GLY A 4 -20.02 7.38 -0.73
CA GLY A 4 -19.66 7.99 0.56
C GLY A 4 -18.33 7.52 1.15
N THR A 5 -17.56 6.70 0.43
CA THR A 5 -16.29 6.14 0.91
C THR A 5 -15.09 6.67 0.11
N SER A 6 -14.00 6.99 0.81
CA SER A 6 -12.74 7.36 0.16
C SER A 6 -12.04 6.12 -0.39
N VAL A 7 -11.86 6.05 -1.72
CA VAL A 7 -11.16 4.95 -2.40
C VAL A 7 -9.72 4.80 -1.87
N TYR A 8 -9.07 5.93 -1.56
CA TYR A 8 -7.74 5.91 -0.94
C TYR A 8 -7.77 5.19 0.42
N ASN A 9 -8.69 5.58 1.31
CA ASN A 9 -8.80 4.96 2.63
C ASN A 9 -9.23 3.49 2.54
N SER A 10 -10.07 3.13 1.59
CA SER A 10 -10.44 1.72 1.36
C SER A 10 -9.22 0.89 0.98
N ARG A 11 -8.39 1.37 0.05
CA ARG A 11 -7.16 0.66 -0.35
C ARG A 11 -6.14 0.61 0.77
N PHE A 12 -6.02 1.68 1.56
CA PHE A 12 -5.15 1.71 2.74
C PHE A 12 -5.56 0.62 3.75
N LYS A 13 -6.85 0.57 4.11
CA LYS A 13 -7.39 -0.48 5.00
C LYS A 13 -7.22 -1.88 4.41
N ALA A 14 -7.36 -2.05 3.10
CA ALA A 14 -7.11 -3.34 2.46
C ALA A 14 -5.67 -3.83 2.67
N GLY A 15 -4.68 -2.93 2.63
CA GLY A 15 -3.30 -3.24 2.99
C GLY A 15 -3.12 -3.64 4.46
N GLU A 16 -3.78 -2.93 5.38
CA GLU A 16 -3.78 -3.26 6.81
C GLU A 16 -4.38 -4.66 7.06
N ILE A 17 -5.44 -5.04 6.32
CA ILE A 17 -6.07 -6.36 6.40
C ILE A 17 -5.16 -7.44 5.81
N LEU A 18 -4.53 -7.18 4.66
CA LEU A 18 -3.68 -8.15 3.98
C LEU A 18 -2.53 -8.66 4.86
N PHE A 19 -1.86 -7.79 5.62
CA PHE A 19 -0.82 -8.25 6.56
C PHE A 19 -1.40 -9.07 7.72
N LYS A 20 -2.60 -8.72 8.20
CA LYS A 20 -3.25 -9.48 9.28
C LYS A 20 -3.66 -10.88 8.84
N GLU A 21 -4.10 -11.04 7.60
CA GLU A 21 -4.48 -12.33 7.03
C GLU A 21 -3.25 -13.15 6.59
N CYS A 22 -2.25 -12.48 6.04
CA CYS A 22 -1.05 -13.08 5.46
C CYS A 22 0.21 -12.37 5.94
N PRO A 23 0.63 -12.56 7.22
CA PRO A 23 1.83 -11.94 7.74
C PRO A 23 3.07 -12.56 7.08
N VAL A 24 4.09 -11.73 6.88
CA VAL A 24 5.39 -12.14 6.35
C VAL A 24 6.49 -11.40 7.08
N GLU A 25 7.65 -12.04 7.19
CA GLU A 25 8.90 -11.38 7.57
C GLU A 25 9.60 -10.91 6.30
N ALA A 26 9.86 -9.61 6.19
CA ALA A 26 10.56 -9.01 5.06
C ALA A 26 11.24 -7.70 5.47
N ASP A 27 12.23 -7.27 4.70
CA ASP A 27 13.01 -6.07 5.00
C ASP A 27 12.29 -4.77 4.62
N ILE A 28 11.53 -4.79 3.51
CA ILE A 28 10.88 -3.60 2.95
C ILE A 28 9.53 -3.93 2.30
N VAL A 29 8.66 -2.92 2.26
CA VAL A 29 7.41 -2.93 1.48
C VAL A 29 7.53 -1.94 0.34
N ILE A 30 7.20 -2.38 -0.88
CA ILE A 30 7.17 -1.53 -2.07
C ILE A 30 5.78 -1.60 -2.70
N GLY A 31 5.22 -0.44 -3.04
CA GLY A 31 3.99 -0.35 -3.83
C GLY A 31 4.30 -0.19 -5.31
N VAL A 32 3.50 -0.82 -6.17
CA VAL A 32 3.54 -0.54 -7.61
C VAL A 32 2.84 0.81 -7.88
N PRO A 33 3.54 1.81 -8.45
CA PRO A 33 2.96 3.12 -8.73
C PRO A 33 1.91 3.03 -9.86
N ASP A 34 0.78 3.73 -9.79
CA ASP A 34 0.33 4.66 -8.74
C ASP A 34 -0.79 4.05 -7.88
N SER A 35 -1.38 2.95 -8.38
CA SER A 35 -2.59 2.35 -7.84
C SER A 35 -2.36 1.52 -6.58
N GLY A 36 -1.17 0.90 -6.45
CA GLY A 36 -0.80 0.03 -5.34
C GLY A 36 -0.23 0.78 -4.13
N THR A 37 0.17 2.04 -4.29
CA THR A 37 0.80 2.85 -3.21
C THR A 37 -0.05 2.90 -1.93
N PRO A 38 -1.37 3.18 -1.96
CA PRO A 38 -2.15 3.27 -0.73
C PRO A 38 -2.21 1.94 0.04
N ALA A 39 -2.32 0.81 -0.67
CA ALA A 39 -2.34 -0.51 -0.04
C ALA A 39 -0.99 -0.87 0.56
N ALA A 40 0.11 -0.57 -0.14
CA ALA A 40 1.46 -0.79 0.37
C ALA A 40 1.75 0.04 1.64
N LEU A 41 1.27 1.29 1.69
CA LEU A 41 1.37 2.13 2.90
C LEU A 41 0.59 1.56 4.09
N GLY A 42 -0.62 1.05 3.85
CA GLY A 42 -1.41 0.38 4.89
C GLY A 42 -0.77 -0.90 5.41
N TYR A 43 -0.22 -1.71 4.50
CA TYR A 43 0.51 -2.94 4.83
C TYR A 43 1.76 -2.61 5.68
N SER A 44 2.56 -1.63 5.26
CA SER A 44 3.75 -1.17 5.98
C SER A 44 3.41 -0.68 7.39
N LYS A 45 2.33 0.10 7.54
CA LYS A 45 1.91 0.63 8.85
C LYS A 45 1.62 -0.46 9.88
N VAL A 46 0.93 -1.55 9.50
CA VAL A 46 0.56 -2.62 10.45
C VAL A 46 1.66 -3.66 10.60
N SER A 47 2.42 -3.93 9.54
CA SER A 47 3.56 -4.86 9.60
C SER A 47 4.77 -4.31 10.35
N SER A 48 4.88 -2.99 10.51
CA SER A 48 6.09 -2.29 10.95
C SER A 48 7.30 -2.47 10.01
N ILE A 49 7.10 -3.09 8.84
CA ILE A 49 8.11 -3.20 7.79
C ILE A 49 8.16 -1.86 7.04
N PRO A 50 9.33 -1.23 6.86
CA PRO A 50 9.42 0.10 6.27
C PRO A 50 9.00 0.12 4.80
N TYR A 51 8.20 1.12 4.43
CA TYR A 51 7.85 1.39 3.04
C TYR A 51 8.99 2.10 2.30
N THR A 52 9.30 1.66 1.08
CA THR A 52 10.30 2.28 0.20
C THR A 52 9.76 2.45 -1.22
N LEU A 53 10.25 3.49 -1.93
CA LEU A 53 10.03 3.64 -3.36
C LEU A 53 10.96 2.72 -4.15
N GLY A 54 10.46 1.54 -4.55
CA GLY A 54 11.22 0.60 -5.39
C GLY A 54 10.98 0.73 -6.90
N PHE A 55 9.94 1.45 -7.31
CA PHE A 55 9.62 1.68 -8.71
C PHE A 55 9.43 3.17 -8.99
N ILE A 56 9.88 3.59 -10.18
CA ILE A 56 9.64 4.94 -10.70
C ILE A 56 8.85 4.78 -11.99
N LYS A 57 7.60 5.24 -12.00
CA LYS A 57 6.79 5.31 -13.23
C LYS A 57 7.29 6.47 -14.08
N LYS A 58 7.64 6.20 -15.34
CA LYS A 58 8.01 7.24 -16.30
C LYS A 58 6.74 8.00 -16.70
N ASN A 59 6.63 9.25 -16.27
CA ASN A 59 5.60 10.16 -16.74
C ASN A 59 6.09 10.82 -18.03
N PHE A 60 5.30 10.68 -19.10
CA PHE A 60 5.51 11.45 -20.32
C PHE A 60 4.66 12.72 -20.20
N ILE A 61 5.34 13.88 -20.31
CA ILE A 61 4.72 15.21 -20.38
C ILE A 61 4.47 15.53 -21.85
#